data_AF-A0A2D6NG68-F1
#
_entry.id   AF-A0A2D6NG68-F1
#
_cell.length_a   1.000
_cell.length_b   1.000
_cell.length_c   1.000
_cell.angle_alpha   90.00
_cell.angle_beta   90.00
_cell.angle_gamma   90.00
#
_symmetry.space_group_name_H-M   'P 1'
#
loop_
_entity.id
_entity.type
_entity.pdbx_description
1 polymer ?
#
loop_
_entity_poly.entity_id
_entity_poly.type
_entity_poly.pdbx_seq_one_letter_code
_entity_poly.pdbx_strand_id
1 'polypeptide(L)'
;MKKDLEKLNAIGSLVVVLVLFVFLSYLVQSNSAYLEKFIQPGILGILIYSFLHILAMVVAPVTVFPIIVLASSIWGWFWTGVITLISWTIGASIAFLIARKWGVPLVKKLVSLKKLYALEARAERYETFFSILLLRVFIPADILSYALGLFSNVKFRVYFFATILGMAPFVFIYSYLGTINFLYQIIILLLFGIAYLLVLIIKRFKTLRR
;
A
#
# COMPACT_ATOMS: atom_id res chain seq x y z
N MET A 1 12.41 20.82 12.88
CA MET A 1 11.62 20.16 13.95
C MET A 1 10.37 19.45 13.43
N LYS A 2 9.27 20.12 13.04
CA LYS A 2 8.01 19.44 12.62
C LYS A 2 8.17 18.53 11.39
N LYS A 3 8.94 18.99 10.38
CA LYS A 3 9.26 18.23 9.14
C LYS A 3 10.21 17.04 9.38
N ASP A 4 11.01 17.08 10.45
CA ASP A 4 11.92 15.99 10.82
C ASP A 4 11.17 14.90 11.59
N LEU A 5 10.20 15.31 12.43
CA LEU A 5 9.25 14.42 13.12
C LEU A 5 8.35 13.67 12.13
N GLU A 6 7.79 14.32 11.10
CA GLU A 6 6.97 13.65 10.08
C GLU A 6 7.77 12.61 9.28
N LYS A 7 9.04 12.90 8.95
CA LYS A 7 9.94 11.94 8.30
C LYS A 7 10.33 10.78 9.22
N LEU A 8 10.51 11.03 10.51
CA LEU A 8 10.74 9.97 11.50
C LEU A 8 9.55 9.03 11.61
N ASN A 9 8.33 9.58 11.60
CA ASN A 9 7.09 8.81 11.69
C ASN A 9 6.86 7.93 10.45
N ALA A 10 7.10 8.46 9.24
CA ALA A 10 6.96 7.68 7.99
C ALA A 10 7.94 6.50 7.91
N ILE A 11 9.15 6.66 8.45
CA ILE A 11 10.15 5.59 8.47
C ILE A 11 9.86 4.60 9.60
N GLY A 12 9.39 5.08 10.76
CA GLY A 12 8.89 4.23 11.83
C GLY A 12 7.76 3.31 11.35
N SER A 13 6.79 3.84 10.59
CA SER A 13 5.74 3.00 9.99
C SER A 13 6.27 1.97 9.00
N LEU A 14 7.30 2.31 8.21
CA LEU A 14 7.93 1.35 7.29
C LEU A 14 8.64 0.23 8.05
N VAL A 15 9.38 0.55 9.12
CA VAL A 15 10.04 -0.46 9.96
C VAL A 15 9.01 -1.36 10.63
N VAL A 16 7.92 -0.80 11.17
CA VAL A 16 6.82 -1.60 11.75
C VAL A 16 6.22 -2.53 10.71
N VAL A 17 5.97 -2.04 9.50
CA VAL A 17 5.47 -2.87 8.38
C VAL A 17 6.43 -4.00 8.05
N LEU A 18 7.73 -3.73 7.95
CA LEU A 18 8.73 -4.76 7.64
C LEU A 18 8.89 -5.78 8.78
N VAL A 19 8.84 -5.34 10.04
CA VAL A 19 8.88 -6.24 11.21
C VAL A 19 7.63 -7.12 11.24
N LEU A 20 6.45 -6.54 11.03
CA LEU A 20 5.20 -7.30 10.93
C LEU A 20 5.26 -8.28 9.77
N PHE A 21 5.77 -7.87 8.60
CA PHE A 21 5.97 -8.74 7.46
C PHE A 21 6.85 -9.95 7.81
N VAL A 22 8.02 -9.73 8.42
CA VAL A 22 8.93 -10.80 8.82
C VAL A 22 8.28 -11.70 9.87
N PHE A 23 7.68 -11.15 10.92
CA PHE A 23 7.00 -11.92 11.96
C PHE A 23 5.86 -12.80 11.41
N LEU A 24 5.04 -12.25 10.51
CA LEU A 24 3.95 -12.99 9.89
C LEU A 24 4.46 -14.04 8.91
N SER A 25 5.49 -13.70 8.15
CA SER A 25 6.17 -14.62 7.25
C SER A 25 6.74 -15.82 8.01
N TYR A 26 7.29 -15.61 9.22
CA TYR A 26 7.66 -16.69 10.13
C TYR A 26 6.47 -17.58 10.48
N LEU A 27 5.36 -17.00 10.96
CA LEU A 27 4.16 -17.75 11.34
C LEU A 27 3.58 -18.55 10.17
N VAL A 28 3.57 -17.98 8.97
CA VAL A 28 3.07 -18.64 7.77
C VAL A 28 4.01 -19.77 7.34
N GLN A 29 5.32 -19.52 7.25
CA GLN A 29 6.29 -20.53 6.85
C GLN A 29 6.39 -21.66 7.87
N SER A 30 6.28 -21.37 9.18
CA SER A 30 6.32 -22.39 10.23
C SER A 30 5.07 -23.26 10.29
N ASN A 31 3.94 -22.78 9.74
CA ASN A 31 2.65 -23.49 9.73
C ASN A 31 2.15 -23.80 8.31
N SER A 32 3.03 -23.77 7.30
CA SER A 32 2.64 -23.90 5.89
C SER A 32 1.84 -25.17 5.61
N ALA A 33 2.28 -26.30 6.15
CA ALA A 33 1.61 -27.61 5.99
C ALA A 33 0.17 -27.63 6.56
N TYR A 34 -0.15 -26.77 7.53
CA TYR A 34 -1.51 -26.61 8.05
C TYR A 34 -2.30 -25.64 7.17
N LEU A 35 -1.70 -24.50 6.78
CA LEU A 35 -2.35 -23.45 6.00
C LEU A 35 -2.67 -23.86 4.55
N GLU A 36 -1.84 -24.69 3.94
CA GLU A 36 -2.06 -25.29 2.61
C GLU A 36 -3.35 -26.14 2.57
N LYS A 37 -3.81 -26.66 3.70
CA LYS A 37 -5.08 -27.39 3.77
C LYS A 37 -6.31 -26.47 3.72
N PHE A 38 -6.17 -25.19 4.11
CA PHE A 38 -7.26 -24.22 4.14
C PHE A 38 -7.35 -23.37 2.88
N ILE A 39 -6.22 -23.06 2.26
CA ILE A 39 -6.19 -22.34 0.99
C ILE A 39 -6.01 -23.36 -0.12
N GLN A 40 -7.14 -23.77 -0.70
CA GLN A 40 -7.11 -24.62 -1.87
C GLN A 40 -6.34 -23.94 -3.01
N PRO A 41 -5.41 -24.63 -3.70
CA PRO A 41 -4.68 -24.05 -4.83
C PRO A 41 -5.59 -23.72 -6.02
N GLY A 42 -6.85 -24.18 -6.00
CA GLY A 42 -7.84 -23.96 -7.06
C GLY A 42 -8.51 -22.57 -7.05
N ILE A 43 -9.45 -22.41 -7.99
CA ILE A 43 -10.15 -21.15 -8.27
C ILE A 43 -10.82 -20.55 -7.03
N LEU A 44 -11.39 -21.38 -6.14
CA LEU A 44 -12.04 -20.90 -4.91
C LEU A 44 -11.07 -20.15 -3.99
N GLY A 45 -9.83 -20.63 -3.86
CA GLY A 45 -8.79 -19.95 -3.08
C GLY A 45 -8.47 -18.58 -3.65
N ILE A 46 -8.34 -18.48 -4.99
CA ILE A 46 -8.10 -17.22 -5.71
C ILE A 46 -9.25 -16.24 -5.48
N LEU A 47 -10.51 -16.71 -5.53
CA LEU A 47 -11.68 -15.87 -5.30
C LEU A 47 -11.74 -15.33 -3.87
N ILE A 48 -11.53 -16.19 -2.87
CA ILE A 48 -11.52 -15.78 -1.45
C ILE A 48 -10.39 -14.77 -1.20
N TYR A 49 -9.18 -15.09 -1.70
CA TYR A 49 -8.02 -14.21 -1.63
C TYR A 49 -8.30 -12.83 -2.23
N SER A 50 -8.84 -12.81 -3.45
CA SER A 50 -9.16 -11.58 -4.18
C SER A 50 -10.22 -10.76 -3.44
N PHE A 51 -11.27 -11.43 -2.95
CA PHE A 51 -12.34 -10.79 -2.18
C PHE A 51 -11.80 -10.13 -0.91
N LEU A 52 -10.95 -10.81 -0.14
CA LEU A 52 -10.35 -10.25 1.07
C LEU A 52 -9.49 -9.02 0.76
N HIS A 53 -8.70 -9.06 -0.31
CA HIS A 53 -7.89 -7.91 -0.73
C HIS A 53 -8.74 -6.74 -1.21
N ILE A 54 -9.80 -6.99 -1.99
CA ILE A 54 -10.75 -5.96 -2.41
C ILE A 54 -11.43 -5.35 -1.18
N LEU A 55 -11.91 -6.18 -0.26
CA LEU A 55 -12.60 -5.74 0.95
C LEU A 55 -11.69 -4.89 1.84
N ALA A 56 -10.45 -5.31 2.07
CA ALA A 56 -9.47 -4.54 2.81
C ALA A 56 -9.23 -3.18 2.12
N MET A 57 -9.00 -3.17 0.81
CA MET A 57 -8.78 -1.94 0.06
C MET A 57 -9.94 -0.92 0.19
N VAL A 58 -11.17 -1.39 0.40
CA VAL A 58 -12.37 -0.56 0.49
C VAL A 58 -12.72 -0.18 1.93
N VAL A 59 -12.73 -1.13 2.86
CA VAL A 59 -13.36 -0.94 4.19
C VAL A 59 -12.41 -0.28 5.18
N ALA A 60 -11.15 -0.67 5.19
CA ALA A 60 -10.19 -0.14 6.14
C ALA A 60 -8.80 -0.27 5.52
N PRO A 61 -7.96 0.78 5.50
CA PRO A 61 -6.59 0.73 5.01
C PRO A 61 -5.72 -0.18 5.90
N VAL A 62 -6.02 -1.48 5.85
CA VAL A 62 -5.48 -2.55 6.65
C VAL A 62 -4.50 -3.24 5.74
N THR A 63 -3.28 -3.29 6.23
CA THR A 63 -2.19 -3.87 5.49
C THR A 63 -2.32 -5.39 5.47
N VAL A 64 -2.72 -5.97 4.34
CA VAL A 64 -2.98 -7.41 4.19
C VAL A 64 -1.74 -8.20 3.72
N PHE A 65 -0.56 -7.82 4.22
CA PHE A 65 0.69 -8.51 3.90
C PHE A 65 0.73 -10.02 4.20
N PRO A 66 0.20 -10.54 5.33
CA PRO A 66 0.35 -11.96 5.63
C PRO A 66 -0.29 -12.87 4.58
N ILE A 67 -1.39 -12.41 3.97
CA ILE A 67 -2.14 -13.18 2.98
C ILE A 67 -1.33 -13.27 1.67
N ILE A 68 -0.54 -12.24 1.33
CA ILE A 68 0.35 -12.26 0.15
C ILE A 68 1.47 -13.29 0.31
N VAL A 69 2.07 -13.40 1.50
CA VAL A 69 3.14 -14.39 1.76
C VAL A 69 2.63 -15.80 1.58
N LEU A 70 1.48 -16.11 2.18
CA LEU A 70 0.85 -17.42 2.08
C LEU A 70 0.42 -17.74 0.64
N ALA A 71 -0.17 -16.78 -0.09
CA ALA A 71 -0.50 -16.98 -1.49
C ALA A 71 0.75 -17.21 -2.36
N SER A 72 1.86 -16.53 -2.05
CA SER A 72 3.12 -16.66 -2.77
C SER A 72 3.77 -18.03 -2.61
N SER A 73 3.60 -18.69 -1.47
CA SER A 73 4.06 -20.07 -1.29
C SER A 73 3.20 -21.10 -2.05
N ILE A 74 1.94 -20.78 -2.33
CA ILE A 74 0.99 -21.69 -3.00
C ILE A 74 1.01 -21.53 -4.52
N TRP A 75 0.88 -20.30 -5.03
CA TRP A 75 0.77 -20.00 -6.47
C TRP A 75 2.05 -19.48 -7.10
N GLY A 76 3.10 -19.28 -6.30
CA GLY A 76 4.31 -18.59 -6.72
C GLY A 76 4.14 -17.06 -6.71
N TRP A 77 5.28 -16.36 -6.62
CA TRP A 77 5.30 -14.91 -6.49
C TRP A 77 4.68 -14.18 -7.69
N PHE A 78 4.89 -14.68 -8.91
CA PHE A 78 4.43 -14.00 -10.13
C PHE A 78 2.90 -13.98 -10.21
N TRP A 79 2.26 -15.15 -10.10
CA TRP A 79 0.79 -15.24 -10.14
C TRP A 79 0.14 -14.58 -8.94
N THR A 80 0.73 -14.71 -7.76
CA THR A 80 0.28 -13.96 -6.58
C THR A 80 0.33 -12.46 -6.84
N GLY A 81 1.43 -11.96 -7.42
CA GLY A 81 1.56 -10.56 -7.83
C GLY A 81 0.47 -10.11 -8.80
N VAL A 82 0.20 -10.89 -9.84
CA VAL A 82 -0.87 -10.58 -10.82
C VAL A 82 -2.26 -10.53 -10.16
N ILE A 83 -2.61 -11.56 -9.38
CA ILE A 83 -3.91 -11.65 -8.70
C ILE A 83 -4.08 -10.51 -7.70
N THR A 84 -3.02 -10.20 -6.93
CA THR A 84 -2.99 -9.08 -5.98
C THR A 84 -3.20 -7.75 -6.70
N LEU A 85 -2.47 -7.51 -7.79
CA LEU A 85 -2.53 -6.26 -8.54
C LEU A 85 -3.94 -6.03 -9.09
N ILE A 86 -4.57 -7.08 -9.64
CA ILE A 86 -5.95 -7.02 -10.11
C ILE A 86 -6.89 -6.71 -8.94
N SER A 87 -6.78 -7.45 -7.84
CA SER A 87 -7.65 -7.29 -6.66
C SER A 87 -7.54 -5.89 -6.05
N TRP A 88 -6.32 -5.39 -5.86
CA TRP A 88 -6.06 -4.04 -5.35
C TRP A 88 -6.56 -2.97 -6.30
N THR A 89 -6.40 -3.17 -7.61
CA THR A 89 -6.92 -2.24 -8.62
C THR A 89 -8.45 -2.18 -8.58
N ILE A 90 -9.13 -3.32 -8.45
CA ILE A 90 -10.58 -3.38 -8.32
C ILE A 90 -11.02 -2.66 -7.03
N GLY A 91 -10.41 -2.99 -5.90
CA GLY A 91 -10.72 -2.35 -4.61
C GLY A 91 -10.48 -0.84 -4.63
N ALA A 92 -9.36 -0.39 -5.19
CA ALA A 92 -9.03 1.02 -5.35
C ALA A 92 -10.01 1.74 -6.28
N SER A 93 -10.47 1.06 -7.33
CA SER A 93 -11.49 1.60 -8.24
C SER A 93 -12.83 1.75 -7.53
N ILE A 94 -13.23 0.77 -6.71
CA ILE A 94 -14.44 0.85 -5.88
C ILE A 94 -14.34 2.01 -4.90
N ALA A 95 -13.23 2.13 -4.14
CA ALA A 95 -13.00 3.22 -3.21
C ALA A 95 -13.09 4.60 -3.88
N PHE A 96 -12.45 4.76 -5.04
CA PHE A 96 -12.52 5.98 -5.85
C PHE A 96 -13.96 6.31 -6.28
N LEU A 97 -14.69 5.33 -6.80
CA LEU A 97 -16.08 5.52 -7.24
C LEU A 97 -17.02 5.83 -6.07
N ILE A 98 -16.79 5.21 -4.91
CA ILE A 98 -17.54 5.51 -3.69
C ILE A 98 -17.33 6.97 -3.29
N ALA A 99 -16.08 7.43 -3.24
CA ALA A 99 -15.75 8.82 -2.95
C ALA A 99 -16.35 9.79 -3.98
N ARG A 100 -16.31 9.44 -5.27
CA ARG A 100 -16.87 10.24 -6.36
C ARG A 100 -18.37 10.44 -6.23
N LYS A 101 -19.09 9.37 -5.93
CA LYS A 101 -20.56 9.39 -5.93
C LYS A 101 -21.14 9.87 -4.59
N TRP A 102 -20.52 9.51 -3.47
CA TRP A 102 -21.07 9.76 -2.13
C TRP A 102 -20.16 10.56 -1.20
N GLY A 103 -18.92 10.85 -1.60
CA GLY A 103 -17.95 11.52 -0.74
C GLY A 103 -18.29 12.99 -0.46
N VAL A 104 -18.72 13.77 -1.45
CA VAL A 104 -19.05 15.20 -1.26
C VAL A 104 -20.18 15.42 -0.22
N PRO A 105 -21.30 14.65 -0.24
CA PRO A 105 -22.32 14.72 0.81
C PRO A 105 -21.84 14.36 2.22
N LEU A 106 -20.82 13.50 2.36
CA LEU A 106 -20.22 13.15 3.65
C LEU A 106 -19.24 14.23 4.12
N VAL A 107 -18.34 14.67 3.25
CA VAL A 107 -17.27 15.64 3.59
C VAL A 107 -17.82 17.04 3.85
N LYS A 108 -18.95 17.44 3.23
CA LYS A 108 -19.59 18.73 3.51
C LYS A 108 -20.02 18.92 4.97
N LYS A 109 -20.16 17.83 5.74
CA LYS A 109 -20.45 17.88 7.19
C LYS A 109 -19.22 18.20 8.04
N LEU A 110 -18.01 18.01 7.47
CA LEU A 110 -16.72 18.21 8.15
C LEU A 110 -16.00 19.47 7.66
N VAL A 111 -16.18 19.83 6.39
CA VAL A 111 -15.48 20.94 5.73
C VAL A 111 -16.43 21.69 4.81
N SER A 112 -16.37 23.02 4.77
CA SER A 112 -17.17 23.82 3.83
C SER A 112 -16.81 23.52 2.37
N LEU A 113 -17.81 23.44 1.49
CA LEU A 113 -17.61 23.21 0.05
C LEU A 113 -16.63 24.20 -0.61
N LYS A 114 -16.65 25.48 -0.19
CA LYS A 114 -15.71 26.50 -0.67
C LYS A 114 -14.24 26.12 -0.40
N LYS A 115 -13.94 25.55 0.77
CA LYS A 115 -12.59 25.07 1.11
C LYS A 115 -12.21 23.82 0.32
N LEU A 116 -13.16 22.91 0.09
CA LEU A 116 -12.95 21.71 -0.72
C LEU A 116 -12.59 22.07 -2.17
N TYR A 117 -13.38 22.95 -2.80
CA TYR A 117 -13.11 23.41 -4.17
C TYR A 117 -11.85 24.27 -4.28
N ALA A 118 -11.52 25.07 -3.25
CA ALA A 118 -10.24 25.78 -3.22
C ALA A 118 -9.05 24.82 -3.12
N LEU A 119 -9.20 23.69 -2.43
CA LEU A 119 -8.19 22.64 -2.36
C LEU A 119 -8.04 21.95 -3.72
N GLU A 120 -9.16 21.64 -4.38
CA GLU A 120 -9.20 21.06 -5.72
C GLU A 120 -8.55 21.96 -6.78
N ALA A 121 -8.90 23.24 -6.82
CA ALA A 121 -8.29 24.23 -7.73
C ALA A 121 -6.77 24.36 -7.51
N ARG A 122 -6.30 24.24 -6.25
CA ARG A 122 -4.87 24.21 -5.94
C ARG A 122 -4.23 22.87 -6.34
N ALA A 123 -5.03 21.81 -6.36
CA ALA A 123 -4.62 20.45 -6.67
C ALA A 123 -4.69 20.09 -8.16
N GLU A 124 -5.19 20.96 -9.04
CA GLU A 124 -5.24 20.75 -10.50
C GLU A 124 -3.90 20.29 -11.09
N ARG A 125 -2.78 20.75 -10.52
CA ARG A 125 -1.42 20.34 -10.93
C ARG A 125 -1.07 18.89 -10.56
N TYR A 126 -1.84 18.24 -9.69
CA TYR A 126 -1.62 16.88 -9.18
C TYR A 126 -2.57 15.84 -9.78
N GLU A 127 -3.44 16.23 -10.70
CA GLU A 127 -4.40 15.33 -11.34
C GLU A 127 -3.84 14.64 -12.59
N THR A 128 -2.61 14.98 -12.96
CA THR A 128 -1.93 14.36 -14.09
C THR A 128 -1.59 12.90 -13.78
N PHE A 129 -1.49 12.10 -14.82
CA PHE A 129 -1.06 10.70 -14.75
C PHE A 129 0.20 10.52 -13.89
N PHE A 130 1.24 11.33 -14.14
CA PHE A 130 2.52 11.25 -13.43
C PHE A 130 2.41 11.67 -11.97
N SER A 131 1.59 12.69 -11.67
CA SER A 131 1.36 13.11 -10.30
C SER A 131 0.69 12.00 -9.48
N ILE A 132 -0.35 11.36 -10.02
CA ILE A 132 -1.02 10.24 -9.35
C ILE A 132 -0.04 9.07 -9.16
N LEU A 133 0.73 8.74 -10.20
CA LEU A 133 1.75 7.70 -10.16
C LEU A 133 2.79 7.95 -9.05
N LEU A 134 3.31 9.18 -8.95
CA LEU A 134 4.26 9.56 -7.92
C LEU A 134 3.64 9.54 -6.53
N LEU A 135 2.40 10.02 -6.38
CA LEU A 135 1.70 10.01 -5.10
C LEU A 135 1.46 8.59 -4.58
N ARG A 136 1.28 7.59 -5.46
CA ARG A 136 1.14 6.17 -5.08
C ARG A 136 2.38 5.61 -4.37
N VAL A 137 3.56 6.20 -4.58
CA VAL A 137 4.79 5.81 -3.89
C VAL A 137 4.78 6.25 -2.42
N PHE A 138 4.15 7.38 -2.11
CA PHE A 138 4.24 8.02 -0.81
C PHE A 138 2.96 7.90 0.03
N ILE A 139 1.81 7.73 -0.62
CA ILE A 139 0.51 7.72 0.03
C ILE A 139 -0.08 6.32 -0.12
N PRO A 140 -0.50 5.68 1.01
CA PRO A 140 -1.19 4.40 0.98
C PRO A 140 -2.32 4.42 -0.03
N ALA A 141 -2.40 3.35 -0.79
CA ALA A 141 -3.18 3.40 -1.98
C ALA A 141 -4.68 3.55 -1.69
N ASP A 142 -5.16 2.97 -0.60
CA ASP A 142 -6.54 3.00 -0.15
C ASP A 142 -6.95 4.45 0.17
N ILE A 143 -6.11 5.16 0.93
CA ILE A 143 -6.29 6.58 1.28
C ILE A 143 -6.27 7.47 0.03
N LEU A 144 -5.26 7.29 -0.83
CA LEU A 144 -5.12 8.10 -2.03
C LEU A 144 -6.32 7.93 -2.98
N SER A 145 -6.88 6.72 -3.06
CA SER A 145 -8.04 6.41 -3.91
C SER A 145 -9.28 7.18 -3.46
N TYR A 146 -9.56 7.22 -2.16
CA TYR A 146 -10.65 8.02 -1.60
C TYR A 146 -10.41 9.52 -1.81
N ALA A 147 -9.19 10.01 -1.58
CA ALA A 147 -8.85 11.41 -1.74
C ALA A 147 -9.05 11.89 -3.20
N LEU A 148 -8.49 11.16 -4.17
CA LEU A 148 -8.61 11.50 -5.59
C LEU A 148 -10.05 11.35 -6.11
N GLY A 149 -10.83 10.42 -5.55
CA GLY A 149 -12.24 10.27 -5.88
C GLY A 149 -13.11 11.43 -5.41
N LEU A 150 -12.65 12.27 -4.47
CA LEU A 150 -13.38 13.49 -4.08
C LEU A 150 -13.26 14.61 -5.12
N PHE A 151 -12.14 14.69 -5.86
CA PHE A 151 -11.86 15.79 -6.80
C PHE A 151 -12.49 15.53 -8.16
N SER A 152 -13.53 16.27 -8.51
CA SER A 152 -14.35 16.11 -9.72
C SER A 152 -13.54 16.11 -11.03
N ASN A 153 -12.44 16.85 -11.06
CA ASN A 153 -11.59 17.00 -12.25
C ASN A 153 -10.74 15.75 -12.57
N VAL A 154 -10.50 14.86 -11.58
CA VAL A 154 -9.71 13.63 -11.78
C VAL A 154 -10.48 12.61 -12.62
N LYS A 155 -10.01 12.38 -13.85
CA LYS A 155 -10.59 11.38 -14.76
C LYS A 155 -10.29 9.96 -14.29
N PHE A 156 -11.33 9.11 -14.18
CA PHE A 156 -11.19 7.72 -13.74
C PHE A 156 -10.15 6.93 -14.55
N ARG A 157 -10.10 7.10 -15.89
CA ARG A 157 -9.13 6.39 -16.74
C ARG A 157 -7.68 6.75 -16.40
N VAL A 158 -7.38 8.04 -16.19
CA VAL A 158 -6.04 8.52 -15.82
C VAL A 158 -5.63 7.93 -14.47
N TYR A 159 -6.55 8.04 -13.50
CA TYR A 159 -6.40 7.46 -12.18
C TYR A 159 -6.15 5.94 -12.23
N PHE A 160 -6.93 5.20 -13.01
CA PHE A 160 -6.90 3.74 -13.10
C PHE A 160 -5.53 3.24 -13.58
N PHE A 161 -5.05 3.74 -14.71
CA PHE A 161 -3.76 3.31 -15.26
C PHE A 161 -2.58 3.78 -14.39
N ALA A 162 -2.63 5.01 -13.84
CA ALA A 162 -1.60 5.49 -12.93
C ALA A 162 -1.54 4.65 -11.64
N THR A 163 -2.69 4.15 -11.18
CA THR A 163 -2.80 3.28 -10.01
C THR A 163 -2.19 1.91 -10.27
N ILE A 164 -2.52 1.27 -11.38
CA ILE A 164 -1.94 -0.04 -11.76
C ILE A 164 -0.43 0.08 -11.81
N LEU A 165 0.10 1.05 -12.54
CA LEU A 165 1.55 1.22 -12.71
C LEU A 165 2.23 1.64 -11.40
N GLY A 166 1.55 2.42 -10.57
CA GLY A 166 2.06 2.83 -9.26
C GLY A 166 2.15 1.69 -8.27
N MET A 167 1.20 0.75 -8.30
CA MET A 167 1.14 -0.40 -7.38
C MET A 167 2.01 -1.58 -7.83
N ALA A 168 2.08 -1.83 -9.14
CA ALA A 168 2.74 -2.99 -9.72
C ALA A 168 4.12 -3.30 -9.11
N PRO A 169 5.10 -2.37 -9.06
CA PRO A 169 6.42 -2.70 -8.53
C PRO A 169 6.36 -3.16 -7.07
N PHE A 170 5.55 -2.52 -6.23
CA PHE A 170 5.40 -2.89 -4.83
C PHE A 170 4.78 -4.28 -4.68
N VAL A 171 3.69 -4.53 -5.40
CA VAL A 171 2.98 -5.82 -5.35
C VAL A 171 3.90 -6.97 -5.72
N PHE A 172 4.67 -6.85 -6.81
CA PHE A 172 5.59 -7.90 -7.23
C PHE A 172 6.78 -8.07 -6.27
N ILE A 173 7.32 -6.97 -5.72
CA ILE A 173 8.37 -7.04 -4.69
C ILE A 173 7.85 -7.79 -3.47
N TYR A 174 6.65 -7.47 -2.97
CA TYR A 174 6.09 -8.12 -1.79
C TYR A 174 5.79 -9.60 -2.02
N SER A 175 5.20 -9.95 -3.16
CA SER A 175 4.98 -11.35 -3.51
C SER A 175 6.30 -12.12 -3.64
N TYR A 176 7.33 -11.49 -4.21
CA TYR A 176 8.66 -12.12 -4.32
C TYR A 176 9.29 -12.33 -2.94
N LEU A 177 9.29 -11.30 -2.07
CA LEU A 177 9.81 -11.39 -0.71
C LEU A 177 9.14 -12.53 0.08
N GLY A 178 7.85 -12.78 -0.14
CA GLY A 178 7.11 -13.87 0.48
C GLY A 178 7.61 -15.27 0.12
N THR A 179 8.36 -15.42 -0.98
CA THR A 179 8.96 -16.71 -1.41
C THR A 179 10.38 -16.92 -0.92
N ILE A 180 11.04 -15.87 -0.41
CA ILE A 180 12.41 -15.95 0.06
C ILE A 180 12.46 -16.61 1.43
N ASN A 181 13.48 -17.42 1.70
CA ASN A 181 13.69 -18.03 3.02
C ASN A 181 13.72 -16.96 4.14
N PHE A 182 13.05 -17.27 5.25
CA PHE A 182 12.93 -16.42 6.43
C PHE A 182 14.27 -15.80 6.91
N LEU A 183 15.37 -16.55 6.88
CA LEU A 183 16.69 -16.03 7.29
C LEU A 183 17.13 -14.83 6.43
N TYR A 184 16.95 -14.91 5.11
CA TYR A 184 17.27 -13.79 4.22
C TYR A 184 16.32 -12.62 4.40
N GLN A 185 15.05 -12.86 4.76
CA GLN A 185 14.12 -11.79 5.10
C GLN A 185 14.60 -11.02 6.34
N ILE A 186 15.10 -11.71 7.36
CA ILE A 186 15.74 -11.08 8.55
C ILE A 186 16.98 -10.29 8.11
N ILE A 187 17.87 -10.86 7.31
CA ILE A 187 19.08 -10.18 6.86
C ILE A 187 18.73 -8.89 6.12
N ILE A 188 17.76 -8.93 5.20
CA ILE A 188 17.28 -7.75 4.47
C ILE A 188 16.71 -6.70 5.44
N LEU A 189 15.88 -7.10 6.40
CA LEU A 189 15.34 -6.21 7.42
C LEU A 189 16.47 -5.54 8.22
N LEU A 190 17.48 -6.30 8.66
CA LEU A 190 18.61 -5.78 9.40
C LEU A 190 19.45 -4.80 8.57
N LEU A 191 19.69 -5.11 7.28
CA LEU A 191 20.41 -4.21 6.38
C LEU A 191 19.67 -2.88 6.19
N PHE A 192 18.35 -2.92 5.99
CA PHE A 192 17.52 -1.70 5.93
C PHE A 192 17.53 -0.93 7.25
N GLY A 193 17.47 -1.64 8.39
CA GLY A 193 17.56 -1.05 9.73
C GLY A 193 18.90 -0.34 9.97
N ILE A 194 20.02 -0.99 9.61
CA ILE A 194 21.36 -0.42 9.73
C ILE A 194 21.51 0.80 8.81
N ALA A 195 21.10 0.69 7.54
CA ALA A 195 21.14 1.81 6.60
C ALA A 195 20.34 3.01 7.13
N TYR A 196 19.19 2.77 7.76
CA TYR A 196 18.39 3.81 8.40
C TYR A 196 19.12 4.47 9.58
N LEU A 197 19.70 3.67 10.49
CA LEU A 197 20.48 4.20 11.61
C LEU A 197 21.64 5.08 11.13
N LEU A 198 22.34 4.65 10.07
CA LEU A 198 23.41 5.45 9.46
C LEU A 198 22.90 6.80 8.95
N VAL A 199 21.76 6.83 8.25
CA VAL A 199 21.15 8.09 7.78
C VAL A 199 20.78 9.01 8.95
N LEU A 200 20.26 8.47 10.05
CA LEU A 200 19.95 9.26 11.25
C LEU A 200 21.20 9.83 11.91
N ILE A 201 22.25 9.02 12.05
CA ILE A 201 23.53 9.43 12.62
C ILE A 201 24.13 10.57 11.77
N ILE A 202 24.19 10.41 10.45
CA ILE A 202 24.70 11.44 9.52
C ILE A 202 23.91 12.75 9.64
N LYS A 203 22.57 12.67 9.74
CA LYS A 203 21.72 13.84 9.94
C LYS A 203 22.02 14.52 11.27
N ARG A 204 22.15 13.76 12.36
CA ARG A 204 22.46 14.28 13.70
C ARG A 204 23.81 15.00 13.73
N PHE A 205 24.83 14.43 13.08
CA PHE A 205 26.14 15.10 12.94
C PHE A 205 26.06 16.40 12.13
N LYS A 206 25.26 16.46 11.06
CA LYS A 206 25.04 17.70 10.29
C LYS A 206 24.29 18.78 11.10
N THR A 207 23.38 18.38 11.98
CA THR A 207 22.65 19.32 12.86
C THR A 207 23.51 19.86 13.98
N LEU A 208 24.44 19.08 14.55
CA LEU A 208 25.36 19.52 15.60
C LEU A 208 26.49 20.45 15.08
N ARG A 209 26.70 20.50 13.77
CA ARG A 209 27.72 21.35 13.11
C ARG A 209 27.18 22.70 12.64
N ARG A 210 25.90 22.99 12.87
CA ARG A 210 25.24 24.28 12.60
C ARG A 210 24.88 24.94 13.91
#